data_AF-A0AA42L3L7-F1
#
_entry.id   AF-A0AA42L3L7-F1
#
_cell.length_a   1.000
_cell.length_b   1.000
_cell.length_c   1.000
_cell.angle_alpha   90.00
_cell.angle_beta   90.00
_cell.angle_gamma   90.00
#
_symmetry.space_group_name_H-M   'P 1'
#
loop_
_entity.id
_entity.type
_entity.pdbx_description
1 polymer ?
#
loop_
_entity_poly.entity_id
_entity_poly.type
_entity_poly.pdbx_seq_one_letter_code
_entity_poly.pdbx_strand_id
1 'polypeptide(L)'
;MKTLLKSLLLLSFLSSFPLFAAQSATTAPTDDQRAKALLSKAVAAYKQEGDKAFAAFSRQGEFVDGDLYVFVVDSKGTMLASGGPSVVLIDRDVSSMLDPSLQEQFAKALKSPETGKVQQADYRWKNWADGKVERKHVYYQRVGERFLAVGYYIPRASAQQAAAMLAKAVKAVEADPQGTFRKINALDKTFIEDDLYVFVVDLDTSKFVAHGFNTRMVGTDFESLKDPGGNPIGHAMLELAKSKGEAEFEYQWRNPVTSKVENKHAFLRKSGHYLVAVGYYTR
;
A
#
# COMPACT_ATOMS: atom_id res chain seq x y z
N MET A 1 35.07 -70.20 -37.53
CA MET A 1 34.18 -70.47 -38.68
C MET A 1 32.90 -69.66 -38.50
N LYS A 2 32.64 -68.74 -39.45
CA LYS A 2 31.36 -68.14 -39.94
C LYS A 2 30.15 -68.27 -38.98
N THR A 3 29.52 -67.18 -38.51
CA THR A 3 28.45 -66.37 -39.17
C THR A 3 27.88 -65.46 -38.05
N LEU A 4 27.14 -64.35 -38.20
CA LEU A 4 26.51 -63.60 -39.28
C LEU A 4 26.26 -62.17 -38.73
N LEU A 5 26.62 -61.13 -39.49
CA LEU A 5 26.17 -59.75 -39.26
C LEU A 5 24.67 -59.65 -39.59
N LYS A 6 23.88 -59.00 -38.72
CA LYS A 6 22.60 -58.39 -39.11
C LYS A 6 22.51 -56.98 -38.52
N SER A 7 22.80 -55.99 -39.37
CA SER A 7 22.38 -54.60 -39.18
C SER A 7 20.85 -54.54 -39.16
N LEU A 8 20.29 -53.80 -38.21
CA LEU A 8 18.95 -53.24 -38.33
C LEU A 8 19.03 -51.74 -38.03
N LEU A 9 18.66 -50.95 -39.05
CA LEU A 9 18.65 -49.50 -39.04
C LEU A 9 17.76 -48.95 -37.92
N LEU A 10 18.30 -48.03 -37.12
CA LEU A 10 17.52 -47.16 -36.26
C LEU A 10 17.13 -45.91 -37.08
N LEU A 11 15.85 -45.77 -37.45
CA LEU A 11 15.32 -44.52 -37.98
C LEU A 11 15.18 -43.51 -36.82
N SER A 12 16.08 -42.53 -36.77
CA SER A 12 15.95 -41.36 -35.90
C SER A 12 15.02 -40.34 -36.55
N PHE A 13 13.78 -40.25 -36.05
CA PHE A 13 12.90 -39.09 -36.29
C PHE A 13 13.46 -37.89 -35.51
N LEU A 14 14.18 -36.99 -36.18
CA LEU A 14 14.48 -35.66 -35.65
C LEU A 14 13.22 -34.78 -35.80
N SER A 15 12.39 -34.73 -34.76
CA SER A 15 11.33 -33.72 -34.64
C SER A 15 11.96 -32.38 -34.23
N SER A 16 12.13 -31.48 -35.19
CA SER A 16 12.49 -30.08 -34.94
C SER A 16 11.33 -29.36 -34.25
N PHE A 17 11.37 -29.29 -32.93
CA PHE A 17 10.52 -28.37 -32.17
C PHE A 17 11.11 -26.95 -32.25
N PRO A 18 10.35 -25.93 -32.70
CA PRO A 18 10.78 -24.55 -32.59
C PRO A 18 10.83 -24.17 -31.11
N LEU A 19 12.03 -23.82 -30.61
CA LEU A 19 12.20 -23.17 -29.32
C LEU A 19 11.53 -21.79 -29.38
N PHE A 20 10.31 -21.69 -28.84
CA PHE A 20 9.78 -20.39 -28.42
C PHE A 20 10.59 -19.94 -27.21
N ALA A 21 11.56 -19.05 -27.43
CA ALA A 21 12.21 -18.32 -26.35
C ALA A 21 11.15 -17.42 -25.69
N ALA A 22 10.68 -17.82 -24.51
CA ALA A 22 9.90 -16.95 -23.66
C ALA A 22 10.78 -15.74 -23.29
N GLN A 23 10.50 -14.59 -23.88
CA GLN A 23 11.03 -13.32 -23.39
C GLN A 23 10.41 -13.07 -22.03
N SER A 24 11.19 -13.31 -20.98
CA SER A 24 10.88 -12.86 -19.63
C SER A 24 10.76 -11.33 -19.67
N ALA A 25 9.52 -10.83 -19.65
CA ALA A 25 9.27 -9.41 -19.44
C ALA A 25 9.78 -9.05 -18.04
N THR A 26 10.94 -8.40 -17.96
CA THR A 26 11.41 -7.81 -16.71
C THR A 26 10.50 -6.65 -16.36
N THR A 27 9.54 -6.88 -15.45
CA THR A 27 8.72 -5.83 -14.86
C THR A 27 9.60 -4.74 -14.27
N ALA A 28 9.27 -3.48 -14.55
CA ALA A 28 9.96 -2.33 -13.98
C ALA A 28 9.97 -2.40 -12.44
N PRO A 29 11.05 -1.95 -11.77
CA PRO A 29 11.15 -1.99 -10.32
C PRO A 29 10.09 -1.10 -9.67
N THR A 30 9.50 -1.57 -8.57
CA THR A 30 8.51 -0.80 -7.80
C THR A 30 9.15 0.37 -7.07
N ASP A 31 8.36 1.38 -6.68
CA ASP A 31 8.84 2.50 -5.85
C ASP A 31 9.52 2.02 -4.56
N ASP A 32 9.00 0.94 -3.98
CA ASP A 32 9.61 0.26 -2.84
C ASP A 32 11.05 -0.19 -3.10
N GLN A 33 11.27 -0.87 -4.22
CA GLN A 33 12.58 -1.37 -4.62
C GLN A 33 13.52 -0.22 -4.99
N ARG A 34 13.01 0.78 -5.72
CA ARG A 34 13.78 1.96 -6.12
C ARG A 34 14.19 2.80 -4.90
N ALA A 35 13.29 3.00 -3.93
CA ALA A 35 13.58 3.74 -2.70
C ALA A 35 14.67 3.05 -1.86
N LYS A 36 14.59 1.71 -1.69
CA LYS A 36 15.64 0.92 -1.00
C LYS A 36 16.99 1.03 -1.68
N ALA A 37 17.02 0.93 -3.01
CA ALA A 37 18.25 1.04 -3.80
C ALA A 37 18.86 2.45 -3.66
N LEU A 38 18.04 3.50 -3.77
CA LEU A 38 18.48 4.88 -3.63
C LEU A 38 19.02 5.18 -2.22
N LEU A 39 18.35 4.68 -1.18
CA LEU A 39 18.84 4.81 0.20
C LEU A 39 20.19 4.10 0.39
N SER A 40 20.31 2.87 -0.09
CA SER A 40 21.56 2.10 0.01
C SER A 40 22.73 2.85 -0.63
N LYS A 41 22.49 3.42 -1.83
CA LYS A 41 23.45 4.26 -2.53
C LYS A 41 23.83 5.51 -1.71
N ALA A 42 22.86 6.20 -1.13
CA ALA A 42 23.09 7.39 -0.31
C ALA A 42 23.90 7.07 0.96
N VAL A 43 23.56 5.98 1.65
CA VAL A 43 24.31 5.52 2.83
C VAL A 43 25.75 5.16 2.47
N ALA A 44 25.98 4.51 1.32
CA ALA A 44 27.33 4.19 0.86
C ALA A 44 28.15 5.47 0.59
N ALA A 45 27.57 6.44 -0.12
CA ALA A 45 28.22 7.72 -0.40
C ALA A 45 28.53 8.50 0.90
N TYR A 46 27.57 8.58 1.82
CA TYR A 46 27.78 9.26 3.09
C TYR A 46 28.83 8.58 3.98
N LYS A 47 28.92 7.24 3.96
CA LYS A 47 29.99 6.53 4.68
C LYS A 47 31.39 6.83 4.13
N GLN A 48 31.51 7.17 2.85
CA GLN A 48 32.79 7.50 2.22
C GLN A 48 33.15 8.99 2.39
N GLU A 49 32.16 9.87 2.25
CA GLU A 49 32.40 11.31 2.12
C GLU A 49 31.97 12.13 3.35
N GLY A 50 31.16 11.54 4.24
CA GLY A 50 30.54 12.24 5.37
C GLY A 50 29.64 13.38 4.90
N ASP A 51 29.62 14.47 5.67
CA ASP A 51 28.78 15.64 5.42
C ASP A 51 29.06 16.32 4.04
N LYS A 52 30.19 16.03 3.38
CA LYS A 52 30.46 16.51 2.00
C LYS A 52 29.43 15.97 0.99
N ALA A 53 28.86 14.79 1.24
CA ALA A 53 27.83 14.19 0.38
C ALA A 53 26.53 15.02 0.32
N PHE A 54 26.29 15.91 1.30
CA PHE A 54 25.06 16.70 1.36
C PHE A 54 24.87 17.61 0.15
N ALA A 55 25.95 18.10 -0.45
CA ALA A 55 25.89 18.89 -1.68
C ALA A 55 25.37 18.05 -2.86
N ALA A 56 25.73 16.77 -2.93
CA ALA A 56 25.21 15.85 -3.94
C ALA A 56 23.75 15.45 -3.65
N PHE A 57 23.39 15.30 -2.38
CA PHE A 57 22.01 15.00 -1.97
C PHE A 57 21.06 16.17 -2.16
N SER A 58 21.55 17.42 -2.20
CA SER A 58 20.72 18.62 -2.25
C SER A 58 20.58 19.23 -3.65
N ARG A 59 20.88 18.46 -4.69
CA ARG A 59 20.76 18.87 -6.08
C ARG A 59 20.17 17.75 -6.93
N GLN A 60 19.65 18.12 -8.10
CA GLN A 60 19.25 17.14 -9.09
C GLN A 60 20.44 16.32 -9.57
N GLY A 61 20.21 15.03 -9.82
CA GLY A 61 21.23 14.09 -10.25
C GLY A 61 21.05 12.72 -9.63
N GLU A 62 22.16 12.10 -9.27
CA GLU A 62 22.22 10.65 -9.03
C GLU A 62 21.56 10.14 -7.74
N PHE A 63 21.13 11.07 -6.87
CA PHE A 63 20.40 10.83 -5.61
C PHE A 63 18.93 11.26 -5.70
N VAL A 64 18.44 11.47 -6.93
CA VAL A 64 17.05 11.72 -7.27
C VAL A 64 16.63 10.76 -8.39
N ASP A 65 15.52 10.07 -8.22
CA ASP A 65 14.91 9.14 -9.18
C ASP A 65 13.41 9.43 -9.29
N GLY A 66 13.05 10.29 -10.26
CA GLY A 66 11.69 10.81 -10.39
C GLY A 66 11.25 11.52 -9.11
N ASP A 67 10.19 11.01 -8.48
CA ASP A 67 9.65 11.55 -7.22
C ASP A 67 10.40 11.04 -5.97
N LEU A 68 11.35 10.12 -6.12
CA LEU A 68 12.19 9.60 -5.04
C LEU A 68 13.44 10.45 -4.89
N TYR A 69 13.72 10.88 -3.66
CA TYR A 69 14.90 11.70 -3.39
C TYR A 69 15.45 11.42 -2.00
N VAL A 70 16.76 11.57 -1.85
CA VAL A 70 17.43 11.52 -0.56
C VAL A 70 17.13 12.78 0.23
N PHE A 71 16.87 12.62 1.52
CA PHE A 71 16.93 13.69 2.49
C PHE A 71 17.64 13.23 3.77
N VAL A 72 18.23 14.18 4.48
CA VAL A 72 19.04 13.91 5.67
C VAL A 72 18.57 14.80 6.81
N VAL A 73 18.33 14.19 7.96
CA VAL A 73 18.03 14.91 9.21
C VAL A 73 19.09 14.56 10.25
N ASP A 74 19.48 15.53 11.09
CA ASP A 74 20.32 15.26 12.25
C ASP A 74 19.55 14.64 13.44
N SER A 75 20.27 14.30 14.52
CA SER A 75 19.70 13.75 15.76
C SER A 75 18.81 14.74 16.55
N LYS A 76 18.77 16.01 16.15
CA LYS A 76 17.95 17.06 16.76
C LYS A 76 16.68 17.34 15.96
N GLY A 77 16.55 16.80 14.75
CA GLY A 77 15.42 17.06 13.86
C GLY A 77 15.69 18.15 12.82
N THR A 78 16.92 18.63 12.67
CA THR A 78 17.29 19.62 11.66
C THR A 78 17.46 18.96 10.29
N MET A 79 16.80 19.48 9.25
CA MET A 79 17.07 19.05 7.87
C MET A 79 18.44 19.56 7.41
N LEU A 80 19.29 18.64 6.95
CA LEU A 80 20.66 18.94 6.51
C LEU A 80 20.83 18.87 4.99
N ALA A 81 20.02 18.04 4.32
CA ALA A 81 20.07 17.88 2.88
C ALA A 81 18.73 17.40 2.34
N SER A 82 18.37 17.79 1.12
CA SER A 82 17.21 17.22 0.44
C SER A 82 17.27 17.44 -1.07
N GLY A 83 17.11 16.36 -1.84
CA GLY A 83 17.11 16.41 -3.30
C GLY A 83 15.76 16.76 -3.91
N GLY A 84 14.72 16.83 -3.08
CA GLY A 84 13.35 17.14 -3.48
C GLY A 84 12.88 18.51 -2.98
N PRO A 85 11.57 18.79 -3.08
CA PRO A 85 11.00 20.08 -2.71
C PRO A 85 11.22 20.48 -1.24
N SER A 86 11.53 19.53 -0.36
CA SER A 86 11.95 19.80 1.03
C SER A 86 13.34 20.44 1.15
N VAL A 87 14.04 20.74 0.06
CA VAL A 87 15.27 21.55 0.05
C VAL A 87 15.08 22.91 0.73
N VAL A 88 13.86 23.47 0.66
CA VAL A 88 13.50 24.74 1.33
C VAL A 88 13.50 24.64 2.86
N LEU A 89 13.60 23.41 3.41
CA LEU A 89 13.60 23.15 4.84
C LEU A 89 15.01 22.96 5.41
N ILE A 90 16.06 23.00 4.59
CA ILE A 90 17.44 22.89 5.08
C ILE A 90 17.68 23.97 6.16
N ASP A 91 18.39 23.57 7.22
CA ASP A 91 18.64 24.33 8.46
C ASP A 91 17.39 24.61 9.31
N ARG A 92 16.27 23.95 9.04
CA ARG A 92 15.04 24.03 9.86
C ARG A 92 14.83 22.76 10.65
N ASP A 93 14.32 22.93 11.86
CA ASP A 93 13.79 21.84 12.67
C ASP A 93 12.46 21.36 12.07
N VAL A 94 12.49 20.19 11.45
CA VAL A 94 11.31 19.61 10.79
C VAL A 94 10.34 18.99 11.79
N SER A 95 10.75 18.74 13.05
CA SER A 95 9.86 18.17 14.07
C SER A 95 8.68 19.11 14.35
N SER A 96 8.93 20.41 14.31
CA SER A 96 7.91 21.46 14.46
C SER A 96 6.83 21.48 13.35
N MET A 97 7.12 20.86 12.20
CA MET A 97 6.22 20.82 11.04
C MET A 97 5.37 19.55 10.99
N LEU A 98 5.67 18.57 11.85
CA LEU A 98 4.92 17.32 11.95
C LEU A 98 3.67 17.52 12.81
N ASP A 99 2.62 16.74 12.53
CA ASP A 99 1.46 16.70 13.42
C ASP A 99 1.83 16.08 14.79
N PRO A 100 1.10 16.38 15.88
CA PRO A 100 1.49 15.95 17.23
C PRO A 100 1.70 14.43 17.38
N SER A 101 0.90 13.61 16.69
CA SER A 101 1.03 12.15 16.76
C SER A 101 2.30 11.62 16.10
N LEU A 102 2.81 12.34 15.11
CA LEU A 102 4.03 12.02 14.39
C LEU A 102 5.26 12.59 15.08
N GLN A 103 5.15 13.73 15.78
CA GLN A 103 6.23 14.31 16.57
C GLN A 103 6.79 13.33 17.59
N GLU A 104 5.93 12.61 18.32
CA GLU A 104 6.36 11.62 19.32
C GLU A 104 7.12 10.45 18.67
N GLN A 105 6.59 9.92 17.57
CA GLN A 105 7.21 8.82 16.81
C GLN A 105 8.56 9.25 16.22
N PHE A 106 8.63 10.47 15.69
CA PHE A 106 9.85 11.04 15.14
C PHE A 106 10.91 11.25 16.24
N ALA A 107 10.54 11.82 17.38
CA ALA A 107 11.43 11.97 18.53
C ALA A 107 11.97 10.62 19.03
N LYS A 108 11.13 9.57 19.01
CA LYS A 108 11.56 8.21 19.33
C LYS A 108 12.54 7.65 18.30
N ALA A 109 12.31 7.88 17.01
CA ALA A 109 13.22 7.48 15.94
C ALA A 109 14.59 8.16 16.07
N LEU A 110 14.64 9.46 16.36
CA LEU A 110 15.88 10.21 16.54
C LEU A 110 16.71 9.73 17.75
N LYS A 111 16.03 9.24 18.79
CA LYS A 111 16.67 8.66 19.99
C LYS A 111 17.08 7.19 19.83
N SER A 112 16.65 6.52 18.75
CA SER A 112 16.94 5.10 18.55
C SER A 112 18.43 4.86 18.30
N PRO A 113 19.05 3.82 18.87
CA PRO A 113 20.47 3.56 18.71
C PRO A 113 20.82 3.23 17.25
N GLU A 114 22.06 3.51 16.85
CA GLU A 114 22.55 3.08 15.56
C GLU A 114 22.65 1.55 15.52
N THR A 115 21.86 0.93 14.66
CA THR A 115 21.83 -0.54 14.50
C THR A 115 22.60 -1.03 13.27
N GLY A 116 23.01 -0.10 12.40
CA GLY A 116 23.54 -0.40 11.07
C GLY A 116 22.51 -0.98 10.08
N LYS A 117 21.24 -1.11 10.49
CA LYS A 117 20.15 -1.66 9.67
C LYS A 117 19.26 -0.54 9.12
N VAL A 118 18.64 -0.82 7.98
CA VAL A 118 17.56 0.01 7.46
C VAL A 118 16.34 -0.14 8.36
N GLN A 119 15.75 0.98 8.72
CA GLN A 119 14.49 1.11 9.43
C GLN A 119 13.45 1.68 8.47
N GLN A 120 12.18 1.56 8.82
CA GLN A 120 11.07 2.07 8.02
C GLN A 120 9.98 2.69 8.90
N ALA A 121 9.23 3.61 8.33
CA ALA A 121 8.08 4.22 8.97
C ALA A 121 7.06 4.70 7.94
N ASP A 122 5.81 4.88 8.39
CA ASP A 122 4.75 5.52 7.63
C ASP A 122 4.36 6.82 8.30
N TYR A 123 4.20 7.87 7.51
CA TYR A 123 3.72 9.15 8.02
C TYR A 123 2.92 9.91 6.96
N ARG A 124 2.43 11.10 7.31
CA ARG A 124 1.76 11.99 6.36
C ARG A 124 2.62 13.16 6.01
N TRP A 125 2.71 13.46 4.72
CA TRP A 125 3.47 14.60 4.24
C TRP A 125 2.78 15.27 3.08
N LYS A 126 3.02 16.57 2.92
CA LYS A 126 2.55 17.31 1.75
C LYS A 126 3.28 16.80 0.51
N ASN A 127 2.56 16.14 -0.37
CA ASN A 127 2.98 15.91 -1.74
C ASN A 127 3.05 17.25 -2.45
N TRP A 128 4.21 17.54 -3.01
CA TRP A 128 4.50 18.82 -3.64
C TRP A 128 4.06 18.87 -5.10
N ALA A 129 3.81 17.69 -5.72
CA ALA A 129 3.28 17.60 -7.06
C ALA A 129 1.87 18.20 -7.16
N ASP A 130 1.04 18.00 -6.12
CA ASP A 130 -0.36 18.41 -6.11
C ASP A 130 -0.77 19.20 -4.84
N GLY A 131 0.19 19.48 -3.96
CA GLY A 131 0.01 20.26 -2.73
C GLY A 131 -0.73 19.53 -1.61
N LYS A 132 -1.06 18.25 -1.78
CA LYS A 132 -1.96 17.53 -0.88
C LYS A 132 -1.21 16.73 0.16
N VAL A 133 -1.76 16.60 1.36
CA VAL A 133 -1.18 15.72 2.40
C VAL A 133 -1.55 14.27 2.10
N GLU A 134 -0.53 13.43 1.91
CA GLU A 134 -0.66 12.02 1.51
C GLU A 134 0.18 11.13 2.41
N ARG A 135 -0.15 9.83 2.47
CA ARG A 135 0.66 8.87 3.21
C ARG A 135 1.98 8.70 2.47
N LYS A 136 3.08 8.75 3.22
CA LYS A 136 4.43 8.56 2.72
C LYS A 136 5.06 7.40 3.49
N HIS A 137 5.52 6.40 2.76
CA HIS A 137 6.39 5.35 3.31
C HIS A 137 7.83 5.84 3.23
N VAL A 138 8.63 5.63 4.27
CA VAL A 138 10.04 6.02 4.29
C VAL A 138 10.91 4.88 4.76
N TYR A 139 12.02 4.71 4.06
CA TYR A 139 13.18 3.97 4.53
C TYR A 139 14.22 4.94 5.05
N TYR A 140 14.81 4.64 6.19
CA TYR A 140 15.90 5.43 6.72
C TYR A 140 16.97 4.58 7.40
N GLN A 141 18.20 5.09 7.43
CA GLN A 141 19.29 4.48 8.15
C GLN A 141 20.06 5.56 8.91
N ARG A 142 20.29 5.28 10.20
CA ARG A 142 21.17 6.09 11.04
C ARG A 142 22.63 5.75 10.74
N VAL A 143 23.46 6.77 10.55
CA VAL A 143 24.92 6.71 10.46
C VAL A 143 25.49 7.85 11.31
N GLY A 144 25.99 7.52 12.51
CA GLY A 144 26.38 8.50 13.51
C GLY A 144 25.20 9.37 13.98
N GLU A 145 25.29 10.68 13.74
CA GLU A 145 24.23 11.64 14.06
C GLU A 145 23.30 11.95 12.87
N ARG A 146 23.45 11.25 11.74
CA ARG A 146 22.68 11.52 10.52
C ARG A 146 21.68 10.41 10.26
N PHE A 147 20.46 10.81 9.91
CA PHE A 147 19.40 9.93 9.45
C PHE A 147 19.23 10.18 7.96
N LEU A 148 19.79 9.28 7.14
CA LEU A 148 19.60 9.31 5.70
C LEU A 148 18.29 8.61 5.39
N ALA A 149 17.46 9.21 4.55
CA ALA A 149 16.12 8.72 4.28
C ALA A 149 15.72 8.89 2.81
N VAL A 150 14.91 7.96 2.32
CA VAL A 150 14.23 8.00 1.02
C VAL A 150 12.82 7.48 1.24
N GLY A 151 11.82 8.17 0.68
CA GLY A 151 10.44 7.74 0.80
C GLY A 151 9.61 8.05 -0.44
N TYR A 152 8.49 7.35 -0.56
CA TYR A 152 7.53 7.45 -1.65
C TYR A 152 6.12 7.64 -1.11
N TYR A 153 5.27 8.33 -1.87
CA TYR A 153 3.86 8.46 -1.51
C TYR A 153 3.13 7.16 -1.82
N ILE A 154 2.31 6.72 -0.87
CA ILE A 154 1.37 5.63 -1.09
C ILE A 154 0.09 6.26 -1.64
N PRO A 155 -0.25 6.05 -2.92
CA PRO A 155 -1.47 6.59 -3.50
C PRO A 155 -2.71 6.00 -2.80
N ARG A 156 -3.77 6.81 -2.66
CA ARG A 156 -5.08 6.32 -2.18
C ARG A 156 -5.57 5.21 -3.11
N ALA A 157 -6.32 4.26 -2.57
CA ALA A 157 -6.97 3.27 -3.41
C ALA A 157 -7.83 3.95 -4.48
N SER A 158 -7.67 3.51 -5.72
CA SER A 158 -8.46 3.94 -6.86
C SER A 158 -9.79 3.18 -6.95
N ALA A 159 -10.73 3.73 -7.72
CA ALA A 159 -11.95 3.02 -8.10
C ALA A 159 -11.65 1.64 -8.73
N GLN A 160 -10.61 1.55 -9.57
CA GLN A 160 -10.20 0.31 -10.22
C GLN A 160 -9.71 -0.73 -9.20
N GLN A 161 -8.90 -0.32 -8.22
CA GLN A 161 -8.43 -1.22 -7.16
C GLN A 161 -9.61 -1.71 -6.30
N ALA A 162 -10.57 -0.83 -5.99
CA ALA A 162 -11.77 -1.21 -5.25
C ALA A 162 -12.63 -2.22 -6.00
N ALA A 163 -12.88 -1.99 -7.30
CA ALA A 163 -13.61 -2.93 -8.14
C ALA A 163 -12.89 -4.30 -8.24
N ALA A 164 -11.57 -4.30 -8.37
CA ALA A 164 -10.77 -5.53 -8.42
C ALA A 164 -10.84 -6.32 -7.10
N MET A 165 -10.71 -5.65 -5.96
CA MET A 165 -10.84 -6.29 -4.65
C MET A 165 -12.26 -6.80 -4.42
N LEU A 166 -13.29 -6.07 -4.85
CA LEU A 166 -14.69 -6.53 -4.78
C LEU A 166 -14.89 -7.81 -5.58
N ALA A 167 -14.44 -7.84 -6.85
CA ALA A 167 -14.56 -9.01 -7.70
C ALA A 167 -13.88 -10.25 -7.08
N LYS A 168 -12.69 -10.06 -6.50
CA LYS A 168 -11.97 -11.11 -5.78
C LYS A 168 -12.72 -11.59 -4.54
N ALA A 169 -13.27 -10.66 -3.75
CA ALA A 169 -14.04 -10.97 -2.55
C ALA A 169 -15.32 -11.73 -2.87
N VAL A 170 -16.08 -11.29 -3.88
CA VAL A 170 -17.30 -11.95 -4.34
C VAL A 170 -17.01 -13.39 -4.77
N LYS A 171 -15.99 -13.60 -5.61
CA LYS A 171 -15.58 -14.95 -6.04
C LYS A 171 -15.18 -15.84 -4.85
N ALA A 172 -14.51 -15.28 -3.84
CA ALA A 172 -14.12 -16.02 -2.64
C ALA A 172 -15.35 -16.38 -1.78
N VAL A 173 -16.29 -15.45 -1.62
CA VAL A 173 -17.56 -15.67 -0.91
C VAL A 173 -18.41 -16.72 -1.61
N GLU A 174 -18.49 -16.72 -2.95
CA GLU A 174 -19.21 -17.75 -3.72
C GLU A 174 -18.62 -19.15 -3.53
N ALA A 175 -17.30 -19.27 -3.41
CA ALA A 175 -16.61 -20.54 -3.27
C ALA A 175 -16.62 -21.11 -1.84
N ASP A 176 -16.38 -20.26 -0.84
CA ASP A 176 -16.34 -20.63 0.58
C ASP A 176 -16.67 -19.40 1.45
N PRO A 177 -17.96 -19.14 1.75
CA PRO A 177 -18.35 -17.97 2.51
C PRO A 177 -17.71 -17.96 3.91
N GLN A 178 -17.83 -19.08 4.65
CA GLN A 178 -17.40 -19.14 6.04
C GLN A 178 -15.88 -19.05 6.18
N GLY A 179 -15.12 -19.72 5.30
CA GLY A 179 -13.66 -19.56 5.27
C GLY A 179 -13.23 -18.16 4.84
N THR A 180 -13.94 -17.54 3.89
CA THR A 180 -13.67 -16.16 3.46
C THR A 180 -13.94 -15.16 4.59
N PHE A 181 -15.07 -15.27 5.32
CA PHE A 181 -15.37 -14.40 6.45
C PHE A 181 -14.33 -14.51 7.56
N ARG A 182 -13.87 -15.74 7.87
CA ARG A 182 -12.76 -15.94 8.82
C ARG A 182 -11.50 -15.19 8.38
N LYS A 183 -11.11 -15.25 7.10
CA LYS A 183 -9.95 -14.52 6.58
C LYS A 183 -10.13 -13.00 6.64
N ILE A 184 -11.29 -12.49 6.23
CA ILE A 184 -11.60 -11.05 6.30
C ILE A 184 -11.51 -10.57 7.76
N ASN A 185 -12.13 -11.30 8.69
CA ASN A 185 -12.14 -10.94 10.11
C ASN A 185 -10.78 -11.13 10.80
N ALA A 186 -9.89 -11.95 10.23
CA ALA A 186 -8.50 -12.06 10.63
C ALA A 186 -7.58 -10.99 10.01
N LEU A 187 -8.14 -10.01 9.29
CA LEU A 187 -7.41 -8.94 8.59
C LEU A 187 -6.36 -9.48 7.59
N ASP A 188 -6.69 -10.60 6.94
CA ASP A 188 -5.87 -11.19 5.88
C ASP A 188 -5.64 -10.14 4.77
N LYS A 189 -4.37 -9.91 4.42
CA LYS A 189 -3.94 -8.94 3.39
C LYS A 189 -4.56 -9.17 2.01
N THR A 190 -5.17 -10.33 1.79
CA THR A 190 -5.99 -10.64 0.62
C THR A 190 -7.21 -9.71 0.49
N PHE A 191 -7.76 -9.21 1.60
CA PHE A 191 -9.03 -8.45 1.70
C PHE A 191 -8.92 -7.09 2.41
N ILE A 192 -7.68 -6.67 2.71
CA ILE A 192 -7.36 -5.33 3.19
C ILE A 192 -6.00 -4.89 2.66
N GLU A 193 -5.97 -3.69 2.10
CA GLU A 193 -4.78 -3.01 1.61
C GLU A 193 -4.92 -1.51 1.90
N ASP A 194 -4.16 -1.01 2.87
CA ASP A 194 -4.21 0.40 3.30
C ASP A 194 -5.60 0.92 3.64
N ASP A 195 -6.20 1.77 2.79
CA ASP A 195 -7.54 2.31 2.96
C ASP A 195 -8.64 1.50 2.28
N LEU A 196 -8.26 0.45 1.55
CA LEU A 196 -9.15 -0.46 0.86
C LEU A 196 -9.43 -1.70 1.72
N TYR A 197 -10.70 -2.00 1.96
CA TYR A 197 -11.10 -3.15 2.74
C TYR A 197 -12.48 -3.66 2.35
N VAL A 198 -12.68 -4.97 2.53
CA VAL A 198 -13.96 -5.65 2.31
C VAL A 198 -14.83 -5.59 3.56
N PHE A 199 -16.13 -5.37 3.41
CA PHE A 199 -17.12 -5.78 4.41
C PHE A 199 -18.23 -6.61 3.77
N VAL A 200 -18.86 -7.46 4.58
CA VAL A 200 -19.93 -8.36 4.15
C VAL A 200 -21.09 -8.27 5.12
N VAL A 201 -22.29 -8.12 4.57
CA VAL A 201 -23.56 -8.12 5.29
C VAL A 201 -24.38 -9.32 4.85
N ASP A 202 -24.99 -10.00 5.81
CA ASP A 202 -25.99 -11.03 5.58
C ASP A 202 -27.35 -10.36 5.40
N LEU A 203 -27.98 -10.56 4.24
CA LEU A 203 -29.22 -9.90 3.85
C LEU A 203 -30.46 -10.50 4.52
N ASP A 204 -30.37 -11.71 5.07
CA ASP A 204 -31.48 -12.35 5.78
C ASP A 204 -31.58 -11.81 7.21
N THR A 205 -30.44 -11.54 7.83
CA THR A 205 -30.35 -11.03 9.21
C THR A 205 -30.08 -9.54 9.32
N SER A 206 -29.72 -8.89 8.20
CA SER A 206 -29.21 -7.52 8.15
C SER A 206 -28.01 -7.27 9.07
N LYS A 207 -27.16 -8.27 9.31
CA LYS A 207 -25.99 -8.13 10.18
C LYS A 207 -24.69 -8.15 9.40
N PHE A 208 -23.69 -7.43 9.90
CA PHE A 208 -22.32 -7.63 9.45
C PHE A 208 -21.87 -9.06 9.79
N VAL A 209 -21.43 -9.81 8.78
CA VAL A 209 -20.79 -11.13 8.97
C VAL A 209 -19.28 -11.08 8.78
N ALA A 210 -18.79 -10.06 8.07
CA ALA A 210 -17.36 -9.80 8.00
C ALA A 210 -17.02 -8.30 7.85
N HIS A 211 -15.91 -7.86 8.43
CA HIS A 211 -15.39 -6.52 8.22
C HIS A 211 -13.85 -6.50 8.29
N GLY A 212 -13.20 -6.25 7.16
CA GLY A 212 -11.75 -6.32 6.97
C GLY A 212 -10.96 -5.15 7.55
N PHE A 213 -11.53 -4.38 8.48
CA PHE A 213 -10.86 -3.26 9.14
C PHE A 213 -11.39 -3.09 10.57
N ASN A 214 -12.69 -2.82 10.72
CA ASN A 214 -13.32 -2.64 12.02
C ASN A 214 -14.09 -3.90 12.44
N THR A 215 -13.37 -4.89 12.97
CA THR A 215 -13.95 -6.19 13.38
C THR A 215 -15.00 -6.08 14.48
N ARG A 216 -15.07 -4.96 15.21
CA ARG A 216 -16.12 -4.68 16.21
C ARG A 216 -17.51 -4.52 15.59
N MET A 217 -17.60 -4.31 14.28
CA MET A 217 -18.89 -4.21 13.58
C MET A 217 -19.49 -5.60 13.33
N VAL A 218 -18.70 -6.67 13.35
CA VAL A 218 -19.21 -8.03 13.10
C VAL A 218 -20.27 -8.41 14.15
N GLY A 219 -21.41 -8.89 13.68
CA GLY A 219 -22.58 -9.23 14.49
C GLY A 219 -23.50 -8.06 14.83
N THR A 220 -23.09 -6.81 14.57
CA THR A 220 -23.95 -5.63 14.75
C THR A 220 -24.95 -5.50 13.61
N ASP A 221 -26.06 -4.82 13.90
CA ASP A 221 -27.11 -4.53 12.93
C ASP A 221 -26.61 -3.51 11.90
N PHE A 222 -26.64 -3.91 10.63
CA PHE A 222 -26.27 -3.07 9.49
C PHE A 222 -27.39 -2.08 9.15
N GLU A 223 -28.67 -2.43 9.34
CA GLU A 223 -29.78 -1.56 8.92
C GLU A 223 -29.78 -0.23 9.69
N SER A 224 -29.51 -0.28 10.99
CA SER A 224 -29.38 0.91 11.84
C SER A 224 -28.06 1.70 11.67
N LEU A 225 -27.17 1.28 10.76
CA LEU A 225 -25.89 1.93 10.55
C LEU A 225 -26.06 3.37 10.06
N LYS A 226 -25.45 4.30 10.80
CA LYS A 226 -25.36 5.71 10.43
C LYS A 226 -23.92 6.11 10.13
N ASP A 227 -23.76 7.02 9.18
CA ASP A 227 -22.48 7.69 8.96
C ASP A 227 -22.16 8.69 10.09
N PRO A 228 -20.94 9.27 10.14
CA PRO A 228 -20.59 10.26 11.16
C PRO A 228 -21.45 11.52 11.15
N GLY A 229 -22.16 11.82 10.05
CA GLY A 229 -23.12 12.91 9.94
C GLY A 229 -24.54 12.55 10.41
N GLY A 230 -24.79 11.28 10.75
CA GLY A 230 -26.10 10.79 11.19
C GLY A 230 -27.00 10.24 10.07
N ASN A 231 -26.53 10.17 8.83
CA ASN A 231 -27.31 9.66 7.70
C ASN A 231 -27.47 8.13 7.79
N PRO A 232 -28.67 7.57 7.56
CA PRO A 232 -28.95 6.13 7.70
C PRO A 232 -28.46 5.33 6.48
N ILE A 233 -27.14 5.21 6.35
CA ILE A 233 -26.50 4.57 5.19
C ILE A 233 -26.80 3.07 5.09
N GLY A 234 -27.00 2.39 6.22
CA GLY A 234 -27.29 0.96 6.27
C GLY A 234 -28.57 0.59 5.54
N HIS A 235 -29.67 1.18 5.99
CA HIS A 235 -30.99 1.06 5.36
C HIS A 235 -30.94 1.39 3.86
N ALA A 236 -30.30 2.50 3.46
CA ALA A 236 -30.21 2.90 2.06
C ALA A 236 -29.47 1.86 1.18
N MET A 237 -28.36 1.29 1.68
CA MET A 237 -27.62 0.25 0.97
C MET A 237 -28.40 -1.07 0.88
N LEU A 238 -29.18 -1.44 1.90
CA LEU A 238 -30.03 -2.63 1.86
C LEU A 238 -31.15 -2.50 0.82
N GLU A 239 -31.79 -1.32 0.71
CA GLU A 239 -32.80 -1.07 -0.33
C GLU A 239 -32.22 -1.16 -1.75
N LEU A 240 -30.98 -0.69 -1.93
CA LEU A 240 -30.26 -0.87 -3.19
C LEU A 240 -29.97 -2.35 -3.48
N ALA A 241 -29.53 -3.13 -2.47
CA ALA A 241 -29.25 -4.55 -2.62
C ALA A 241 -30.50 -5.41 -2.88
N LYS A 242 -31.68 -4.97 -2.42
CA LYS A 242 -32.97 -5.62 -2.73
C LYS A 242 -33.40 -5.39 -4.18
N SER A 243 -33.15 -4.19 -4.71
CA SER A 243 -33.58 -3.80 -6.06
C SER A 243 -32.58 -4.17 -7.17
N LYS A 244 -31.29 -4.28 -6.86
CA LYS A 244 -30.22 -4.51 -7.83
C LYS A 244 -29.21 -5.53 -7.34
N GLY A 245 -28.64 -6.32 -8.26
CA GLY A 245 -27.53 -7.22 -7.95
C GLY A 245 -26.20 -6.50 -7.75
N GLU A 246 -26.06 -5.31 -8.33
CA GLU A 246 -24.88 -4.43 -8.20
C GLU A 246 -25.33 -2.99 -8.03
N ALA A 247 -24.62 -2.25 -7.17
CA ALA A 247 -24.89 -0.84 -6.91
C ALA A 247 -23.61 -0.09 -6.50
N GLU A 248 -23.68 1.22 -6.56
CA GLU A 248 -22.69 2.16 -6.03
C GLU A 248 -23.35 3.02 -4.96
N PHE A 249 -22.60 3.41 -3.93
CA PHE A 249 -23.10 4.25 -2.86
C PHE A 249 -22.02 5.20 -2.33
N GLU A 250 -22.37 6.47 -2.19
CA GLU A 250 -21.51 7.51 -1.63
C GLU A 250 -21.96 7.89 -0.22
N TYR A 251 -21.00 7.97 0.69
CA TYR A 251 -21.23 8.31 2.10
C TYR A 251 -19.96 8.81 2.75
N GLN A 252 -20.08 9.42 3.92
CA GLN A 252 -18.90 9.80 4.70
C GLN A 252 -18.50 8.67 5.64
N TRP A 253 -17.21 8.38 5.72
CA TRP A 253 -16.72 7.36 6.65
C TRP A 253 -15.36 7.72 7.21
N ARG A 254 -15.04 7.17 8.38
CA ARG A 254 -13.71 7.35 8.96
C ARG A 254 -12.71 6.53 8.14
N ASN A 255 -11.78 7.22 7.47
CA ASN A 255 -10.72 6.58 6.72
C ASN A 255 -9.77 5.84 7.70
N PRO A 256 -9.51 4.54 7.48
CA PRO A 256 -8.72 3.70 8.40
C PRO A 256 -7.27 4.16 8.52
N VAL A 257 -6.74 4.78 7.46
CA VAL A 257 -5.36 5.26 7.40
C VAL A 257 -5.29 6.67 7.97
N THR A 258 -6.26 7.55 7.66
CA THR A 258 -6.22 8.98 8.06
C THR A 258 -6.87 9.29 9.39
N SER A 259 -7.70 8.40 9.88
CA SER A 259 -8.58 8.63 11.03
C SER A 259 -9.50 9.86 10.87
N LYS A 260 -9.54 10.50 9.70
CA LYS A 260 -10.46 11.60 9.39
C LYS A 260 -11.74 11.06 8.80
N VAL A 261 -12.83 11.79 8.98
CA VAL A 261 -14.08 11.56 8.23
C VAL A 261 -13.88 12.12 6.83
N GLU A 262 -14.07 11.27 5.82
CA GLU A 262 -13.84 11.59 4.41
C GLU A 262 -14.97 11.01 3.55
N ASN A 263 -15.16 11.54 2.34
CA ASN A 263 -16.09 10.96 1.39
C ASN A 263 -15.57 9.59 0.93
N LYS A 264 -16.47 8.63 0.84
CA LYS A 264 -16.20 7.27 0.42
C LYS A 264 -17.22 6.85 -0.61
N HIS A 265 -16.72 6.35 -1.73
CA HIS A 265 -17.53 5.74 -2.76
C HIS A 265 -17.35 4.22 -2.66
N ALA A 266 -18.44 3.47 -2.44
CA ALA A 266 -18.42 2.02 -2.32
C ALA A 266 -19.16 1.33 -3.45
N PHE A 267 -18.51 0.30 -4.00
CA PHE A 267 -19.13 -0.69 -4.86
C PHE A 267 -19.75 -1.79 -4.01
N LEU A 268 -20.97 -2.16 -4.38
CA LEU A 268 -21.84 -3.12 -3.70
C LEU A 268 -22.19 -4.23 -4.69
N ARG A 269 -22.01 -5.49 -4.30
CA ARG A 269 -22.42 -6.65 -5.11
C ARG A 269 -23.05 -7.73 -4.25
N LYS A 270 -24.20 -8.23 -4.70
CA LYS A 270 -24.89 -9.37 -4.10
C LYS A 270 -24.21 -10.67 -4.52
N SER A 271 -24.01 -11.58 -3.56
CA SER A 271 -23.52 -12.93 -3.75
C SER A 271 -24.36 -13.88 -2.90
N GLY A 272 -25.32 -14.57 -3.52
CA GLY A 272 -26.35 -15.31 -2.77
C GLY A 272 -27.18 -14.38 -1.88
N HIS A 273 -27.22 -14.66 -0.58
CA HIS A 273 -27.86 -13.83 0.45
C HIS A 273 -26.87 -12.87 1.14
N TYR A 274 -25.66 -12.69 0.59
CA TYR A 274 -24.69 -11.73 1.10
C TYR A 274 -24.61 -10.48 0.23
N LEU A 275 -24.43 -9.33 0.87
CA LEU A 275 -23.98 -8.09 0.24
C LEU A 275 -22.48 -7.94 0.54
N VAL A 276 -21.66 -8.03 -0.50
CA VAL A 276 -20.21 -7.81 -0.43
C VAL A 276 -19.91 -6.39 -0.92
N ALA A 277 -19.08 -5.67 -0.18
CA ALA A 277 -18.81 -4.27 -0.45
C ALA A 277 -17.34 -3.91 -0.27
N VAL A 278 -16.86 -3.05 -1.16
CA VAL A 278 -15.52 -2.45 -1.12
C VAL A 278 -15.63 -1.01 -1.60
N GLY A 279 -14.94 -0.07 -0.96
CA GLY A 279 -14.97 1.31 -1.40
C GLY A 279 -13.64 2.03 -1.24
N TYR A 280 -13.50 3.12 -1.99
CA TYR A 280 -12.34 3.98 -2.02
C TYR A 280 -12.69 5.38 -1.52
N TYR A 281 -11.71 6.06 -0.93
CA TYR A 281 -11.91 7.38 -0.33
C TYR A 281 -11.65 8.48 -1.35
N THR A 282 -12.70 9.22 -1.67
CA THR A 282 -12.62 10.43 -2.49
C THR A 282 -12.29 11.64 -1.60
N ARG A 283 -11.83 12.71 -2.24
CA ARG A 283 -11.53 13.97 -1.55
C ARG A 283 -12.74 14.88 -1.61
#